data_AF-A0A918D204-F1
#
_entry.id   AF-A0A918D204-F1
#
_cell.length_a   1.000
_cell.length_b   1.000
_cell.length_c   1.000
_cell.angle_alpha   90.00
_cell.angle_beta   90.00
_cell.angle_gamma   90.00
#
_symmetry.space_group_name_H-M   'P 1'
#
loop_
_entity.id
_entity.type
_entity.pdbx_description
1 polymer ?
#
loop_
_entity_poly.entity_id
_entity_poly.type
_entity_poly.pdbx_seq_one_letter_code
_entity_poly.pdbx_strand_id
1 'polypeptide(L)'
;MKAIGWAGFIHVSILIIWMVIHLIFNQLNPVAITDKATMAQTGIAYYSRFPGLLGLDHGSKALVMLLSVLLPIGLYVHFKELKEFRLKNTIALVAGCSGFILYGLSLMLQAVTVEYAFNLYRTTEDTVTHSFAVLLYEWAMLEGGLSVSMYILANLCLSCWIIIHSLGLFSFNSFKKLGIFGCIVGAIQAFGYFVAWFFLMQAKQNMHNFNEVIGLLFTIWIAIISFQMIRGKISIKR
;
A
#
# COMPACT_ATOMS: atom_id res chain seq x y z
N MET A 1 -20.46 -0.30 11.93
CA MET A 1 -20.20 -0.58 10.50
C MET A 1 -20.02 0.69 9.67
N LYS A 2 -20.89 1.71 9.77
CA LYS A 2 -20.71 2.98 9.03
C LYS A 2 -19.36 3.66 9.29
N ALA A 3 -18.94 3.75 10.56
CA ALA A 3 -17.63 4.31 10.92
C ALA A 3 -16.44 3.53 10.30
N ILE A 4 -16.54 2.20 10.20
CA ILE A 4 -15.54 1.38 9.52
C ILE A 4 -15.53 1.65 8.01
N GLY A 5 -16.71 1.80 7.40
CA GLY A 5 -16.79 2.22 6.00
C GLY A 5 -16.14 3.59 5.75
N TRP A 6 -16.25 4.54 6.68
CA TRP A 6 -15.52 5.81 6.58
C TRP A 6 -14.00 5.64 6.64
N ALA A 7 -13.48 4.70 7.43
CA ALA A 7 -12.04 4.39 7.45
C ALA A 7 -11.53 3.97 6.06
N GLY A 8 -12.27 3.13 5.34
CA GLY A 8 -11.91 2.75 3.98
C GLY A 8 -12.12 3.85 2.94
N PHE A 9 -13.06 4.77 3.15
CA PHE A 9 -13.16 5.96 2.31
C PHE A 9 -11.96 6.89 2.49
N ILE A 10 -11.56 7.15 3.76
CA ILE A 10 -10.36 7.91 4.10
C ILE A 10 -9.11 7.26 3.47
N HIS A 11 -9.03 5.92 3.48
CA HIS A 11 -7.99 5.18 2.79
C HIS A 11 -7.83 5.58 1.34
N VAL A 12 -8.93 5.48 0.59
CA VAL A 12 -8.94 5.77 -0.85
C VAL A 12 -8.66 7.25 -1.10
N SER A 13 -9.25 8.15 -0.30
CA SER A 13 -9.08 9.60 -0.46
C SER A 13 -7.62 10.03 -0.30
N ILE A 14 -6.91 9.53 0.72
CA ILE A 14 -5.51 9.93 0.96
C ILE A 14 -4.60 9.46 -0.18
N LEU A 15 -4.80 8.26 -0.71
CA LEU A 15 -4.05 7.78 -1.87
C LEU A 15 -4.26 8.68 -3.10
N ILE A 16 -5.51 9.03 -3.40
CA ILE A 16 -5.85 9.90 -4.54
C ILE A 16 -5.29 11.32 -4.33
N ILE A 17 -5.40 11.88 -3.12
CA ILE A 17 -4.87 13.20 -2.79
C ILE A 17 -3.36 13.25 -3.08
N TRP A 18 -2.60 12.24 -2.66
CA TRP A 18 -1.16 12.19 -2.95
C TRP A 18 -0.84 12.03 -4.42
N MET A 19 -1.62 11.25 -5.17
CA MET A 19 -1.46 11.17 -6.63
C MET A 19 -1.63 12.55 -7.27
N VAL A 20 -2.64 13.31 -6.86
CA VAL A 20 -2.89 14.67 -7.37
C VAL A 20 -1.77 15.63 -6.95
N ILE A 21 -1.34 15.59 -5.67
CA ILE A 21 -0.23 16.40 -5.17
C ILE A 21 1.03 16.14 -6.00
N HIS A 22 1.39 14.88 -6.23
CA HIS A 22 2.57 14.52 -7.02
C HIS A 22 2.48 14.99 -8.47
N LEU A 23 1.31 14.86 -9.12
CA LEU A 23 1.11 15.34 -10.49
C LEU A 23 1.33 16.86 -10.59
N ILE A 24 0.72 17.64 -9.68
CA ILE A 24 0.88 19.10 -9.65
C ILE A 24 2.33 19.46 -9.32
N PHE A 25 2.89 18.81 -8.29
CA PHE A 25 4.24 19.11 -7.81
C PHE A 25 5.31 18.87 -8.88
N ASN A 26 5.22 17.77 -9.62
CA ASN A 26 6.17 17.44 -10.68
C ASN A 26 6.05 18.38 -11.91
N GLN A 27 4.87 18.95 -12.16
CA GLN A 27 4.71 19.99 -13.19
C GLN A 27 5.34 21.32 -12.77
N LEU A 28 5.19 21.70 -11.49
CA LEU A 28 5.75 22.94 -10.96
C LEU A 28 7.26 22.86 -10.71
N ASN A 29 7.78 21.65 -10.44
CA ASN A 29 9.18 21.41 -10.10
C ASN A 29 9.75 20.28 -10.97
N PRO A 30 10.04 20.51 -12.26
CA PRO A 30 10.59 19.46 -13.11
C PRO A 30 11.99 19.03 -12.65
N VAL A 31 12.26 17.72 -12.68
CA VAL A 31 13.60 17.15 -12.53
C VAL A 31 14.34 17.27 -13.87
N ALA A 32 15.52 17.88 -13.86
CA ALA A 32 16.46 17.77 -14.98
C ALA A 32 17.34 16.53 -14.77
N ILE A 33 17.11 15.48 -15.55
CA ILE A 33 17.99 14.30 -15.56
C ILE A 33 19.14 14.60 -16.52
N THR A 34 20.35 14.65 -16.00
CA THR A 34 21.58 14.81 -16.80
C THR A 34 22.28 13.47 -16.95
N ASP A 35 22.87 13.19 -18.12
CA ASP A 35 23.54 11.91 -18.43
C ASP A 35 24.73 11.55 -17.52
N LYS A 36 25.19 12.47 -16.67
CA LYS A 36 26.39 12.32 -15.84
C LYS A 36 26.12 11.85 -14.40
N ALA A 37 24.88 11.88 -13.94
CA ALA A 37 24.52 11.57 -12.56
C ALA A 37 23.66 10.29 -12.50
N THR A 38 23.84 9.47 -11.46
CA THR A 38 22.96 8.31 -11.25
C THR A 38 21.55 8.77 -10.90
N MET A 39 20.56 7.88 -11.05
CA MET A 39 19.18 8.13 -10.60
C MET A 39 19.13 8.44 -9.10
N ALA A 40 19.95 7.75 -8.30
CA ALA A 40 20.07 7.98 -6.86
C ALA A 40 20.61 9.39 -6.57
N GLN A 41 21.69 9.81 -7.23
CA GLN A 41 22.28 11.14 -7.07
C GLN A 41 21.31 12.25 -7.50
N THR A 42 20.65 12.08 -8.65
CA THR A 42 19.69 13.05 -9.16
C THR A 42 18.47 13.15 -8.23
N GLY A 43 17.95 12.00 -7.78
CA GLY A 43 16.79 11.93 -6.90
C GLY A 43 17.06 12.54 -5.53
N ILE A 44 18.15 12.16 -4.86
CA ILE A 44 18.46 12.69 -3.53
C ILE A 44 18.75 14.20 -3.57
N ALA A 45 19.48 14.68 -4.58
CA ALA A 45 19.73 16.11 -4.76
C ALA A 45 18.42 16.88 -5.02
N TYR A 46 17.52 16.31 -5.82
CA TYR A 46 16.23 16.90 -6.12
C TYR A 46 15.34 17.01 -4.87
N TYR A 47 15.10 15.88 -4.18
CA TYR A 47 14.15 15.79 -3.07
C TYR A 47 14.68 16.43 -1.78
N SER A 48 16.00 16.51 -1.59
CA SER A 48 16.58 17.23 -0.43
C SER A 48 16.26 18.73 -0.41
N ARG A 49 15.82 19.30 -1.55
CA ARG A 49 15.33 20.69 -1.64
C ARG A 49 13.91 20.87 -1.10
N PHE A 50 13.19 19.77 -0.88
CA PHE A 50 11.81 19.76 -0.41
C PHE A 50 11.65 18.85 0.82
N PRO A 51 12.27 19.21 1.96
CA PRO A 51 12.21 18.39 3.17
C PRO A 51 10.77 18.09 3.59
N GLY A 52 10.52 16.84 3.98
CA GLY A 52 9.22 16.39 4.42
C GLY A 52 8.25 16.01 3.30
N LEU A 53 8.51 16.30 2.02
CA LEU A 53 7.55 15.97 0.95
C LEU A 53 7.34 14.46 0.82
N LEU A 54 8.43 13.69 0.65
CA LEU A 54 8.36 12.24 0.50
C LEU A 54 8.03 11.55 1.84
N GLY A 55 8.54 12.10 2.95
CA GLY A 55 8.21 11.65 4.30
C GLY A 55 6.73 11.81 4.62
N LEU A 56 6.09 12.93 4.26
CA LEU A 56 4.65 13.13 4.43
C LEU A 56 3.85 12.23 3.51
N ASP A 57 4.30 12.00 2.28
CA ASP A 57 3.65 11.07 1.35
C ASP A 57 3.58 9.65 1.93
N HIS A 58 4.74 9.05 2.19
CA HIS A 58 4.82 7.68 2.67
C HIS A 58 4.32 7.56 4.11
N GLY A 59 4.60 8.55 4.96
CA GLY A 59 4.19 8.57 6.36
C GLY A 59 2.68 8.68 6.55
N SER A 60 1.99 9.57 5.81
CA SER A 60 0.54 9.66 5.90
C SER A 60 -0.16 8.44 5.29
N LYS A 61 0.36 7.88 4.18
CA LYS A 61 -0.10 6.59 3.64
C LYS A 61 0.08 5.48 4.67
N ALA A 62 1.21 5.43 5.38
CA ALA A 62 1.46 4.45 6.44
C ALA A 62 0.39 4.50 7.55
N LEU A 63 0.08 5.68 8.08
CA LEU A 63 -0.95 5.87 9.11
C LEU A 63 -2.32 5.39 8.63
N VAL A 64 -2.64 5.68 7.38
CA VAL A 64 -3.90 5.29 6.77
C VAL A 64 -3.97 3.78 6.50
N MET A 65 -2.86 3.13 6.15
CA MET A 65 -2.78 1.66 6.08
C MET A 65 -3.08 1.05 7.46
N LEU A 66 -2.53 1.60 8.54
CA LEU A 66 -2.83 1.13 9.91
C LEU A 66 -4.30 1.33 10.29
N LEU A 67 -4.90 2.47 9.93
CA LEU A 67 -6.33 2.71 10.12
C LEU A 67 -7.20 1.70 9.34
N SER A 68 -6.71 1.26 8.18
CA SER A 68 -7.43 0.35 7.29
C SER A 68 -7.57 -1.08 7.84
N VAL A 69 -6.87 -1.41 8.93
CA VAL A 69 -7.09 -2.64 9.72
C VAL A 69 -8.56 -2.76 10.18
N LEU A 70 -9.28 -1.65 10.30
CA LEU A 70 -10.71 -1.67 10.61
C LEU A 70 -11.56 -2.38 9.53
N LEU A 71 -11.12 -2.40 8.27
CA LEU A 71 -11.86 -3.03 7.16
C LEU A 71 -11.97 -4.56 7.29
N PRO A 72 -10.87 -5.33 7.46
CA PRO A 72 -10.96 -6.77 7.70
C PRO A 72 -11.74 -7.09 8.98
N ILE A 73 -11.63 -6.26 10.03
CA ILE A 73 -12.45 -6.39 11.25
C ILE A 73 -13.94 -6.21 10.91
N GLY A 74 -14.30 -5.19 10.13
CA GLY A 74 -15.68 -4.92 9.73
C GLY A 74 -16.31 -6.06 8.94
N LEU A 75 -15.58 -6.58 7.94
CA LEU A 75 -16.04 -7.74 7.17
C LEU A 75 -16.11 -9.00 8.03
N TYR A 76 -15.15 -9.22 8.94
CA TYR A 76 -15.20 -10.33 9.88
C TYR A 76 -16.48 -10.33 10.71
N VAL A 77 -16.82 -9.18 11.29
CA VAL A 77 -18.05 -9.02 12.08
C VAL A 77 -19.30 -9.21 11.21
N HIS A 78 -19.28 -8.80 9.94
CA HIS A 78 -20.40 -9.01 9.02
C HIS A 78 -20.67 -10.51 8.75
N PHE A 79 -19.61 -11.31 8.58
CA PHE A 79 -19.73 -12.73 8.26
C PHE A 79 -19.78 -13.66 9.50
N LYS A 80 -19.69 -13.14 10.73
CA LYS A 80 -19.51 -13.94 11.95
C LYS A 80 -20.58 -15.03 12.18
N GLU A 81 -21.82 -14.78 11.72
CA GLU A 81 -22.95 -15.70 11.90
C GLU A 81 -22.98 -16.84 10.87
N LEU A 82 -22.15 -16.78 9.82
CA LEU A 82 -22.04 -17.82 8.81
C LEU A 82 -21.19 -18.98 9.33
N LYS A 83 -21.84 -19.97 9.95
CA LYS A 83 -21.18 -21.15 10.58
C LYS A 83 -20.16 -21.83 9.65
N GLU A 84 -20.58 -22.16 8.43
CA GLU A 84 -19.73 -22.82 7.41
C GLU A 84 -18.53 -21.97 6.96
N PHE A 85 -18.56 -20.66 7.20
CA PHE A 85 -17.51 -19.73 6.80
C PHE A 85 -16.61 -19.32 7.96
N ARG A 86 -16.84 -19.81 9.19
CA ARG A 86 -16.15 -19.35 10.41
C ARG A 86 -14.63 -19.41 10.33
N LEU A 87 -14.07 -20.57 9.95
CA LEU A 87 -12.61 -20.73 9.85
C LEU A 87 -12.01 -19.81 8.77
N LYS A 88 -12.62 -19.80 7.58
CA LYS A 88 -12.23 -18.92 6.47
C LYS A 88 -12.28 -17.45 6.88
N ASN A 89 -13.31 -17.06 7.62
CA ASN A 89 -13.47 -15.70 8.11
C ASN A 89 -12.35 -15.30 9.08
N THR A 90 -11.95 -16.20 10.00
CA THR A 90 -10.81 -15.97 10.91
C THR A 90 -9.49 -15.86 10.16
N ILE A 91 -9.24 -16.75 9.17
CA ILE A 91 -8.04 -16.68 8.34
C ILE A 91 -7.99 -15.34 7.58
N ALA A 92 -9.11 -14.91 7.01
CA ALA A 92 -9.21 -13.64 6.30
C ALA A 92 -8.99 -12.43 7.22
N LEU A 93 -9.48 -12.48 8.46
CA LEU A 93 -9.22 -11.45 9.47
C LEU A 93 -7.72 -11.33 9.75
N VAL A 94 -7.07 -12.45 10.07
CA VAL A 94 -5.62 -12.48 10.37
C VAL A 94 -4.83 -11.97 9.17
N ALA A 95 -5.12 -12.48 7.97
CA ALA A 95 -4.45 -12.07 6.75
C ALA A 95 -4.64 -10.57 6.45
N GLY A 96 -5.86 -10.05 6.58
CA GLY A 96 -6.15 -8.64 6.31
C GLY A 96 -5.48 -7.71 7.31
N CYS A 97 -5.58 -8.02 8.60
CA CYS A 97 -4.94 -7.23 9.66
C CYS A 97 -3.41 -7.23 9.50
N SER A 98 -2.80 -8.40 9.35
CA SER A 98 -1.35 -8.51 9.15
C SER A 98 -0.90 -7.79 7.88
N GLY A 99 -1.67 -7.92 6.78
CA GLY A 99 -1.38 -7.24 5.53
C GLY A 99 -1.32 -5.72 5.69
N PHE A 100 -2.34 -5.11 6.28
CA PHE A 100 -2.36 -3.66 6.49
C PHE A 100 -1.29 -3.17 7.49
N ILE A 101 -1.03 -3.94 8.56
CA ILE A 101 0.02 -3.60 9.53
C ILE A 101 1.40 -3.64 8.86
N LEU A 102 1.74 -4.72 8.16
CA LEU A 102 3.02 -4.86 7.47
C LEU A 102 3.19 -3.80 6.38
N TYR A 103 2.12 -3.46 5.67
CA TYR A 103 2.16 -2.41 4.67
C TYR A 103 2.42 -1.04 5.31
N GLY A 104 1.71 -0.72 6.38
CA GLY A 104 1.94 0.52 7.14
C GLY A 104 3.37 0.63 7.65
N LEU A 105 3.92 -0.44 8.23
CA LEU A 105 5.30 -0.48 8.70
C LEU A 105 6.32 -0.32 7.56
N SER A 106 6.09 -0.97 6.42
CA SER A 106 6.95 -0.84 5.23
C SER A 106 7.05 0.61 4.77
N LEU A 107 5.91 1.31 4.64
CA LEU A 107 5.87 2.71 4.23
C LEU A 107 6.49 3.65 5.28
N MET A 108 6.30 3.36 6.56
CA MET A 108 6.88 4.15 7.65
C MET A 108 8.40 4.05 7.66
N LEU A 109 8.95 2.84 7.45
CA LEU A 109 10.38 2.62 7.32
C LEU A 109 10.95 3.39 6.13
N GLN A 110 10.27 3.37 4.97
CA GLN A 110 10.67 4.18 3.81
C GLN A 110 10.67 5.68 4.16
N ALA A 111 9.56 6.20 4.72
CA ALA A 111 9.39 7.61 5.05
C ALA A 111 10.50 8.14 5.98
N VAL A 112 10.79 7.41 7.06
CA VAL A 112 11.82 7.85 8.03
C VAL A 112 13.21 7.75 7.42
N THR A 113 13.49 6.67 6.69
CA THR A 113 14.82 6.43 6.12
C THR A 113 15.17 7.48 5.06
N VAL A 114 14.22 7.90 4.22
CA VAL A 114 14.49 8.93 3.21
C VAL A 114 14.70 10.30 3.79
N GLU A 115 13.89 10.71 4.76
CA GLU A 115 14.04 12.02 5.39
C GLU A 115 15.37 12.10 6.14
N TYR A 116 15.81 11.00 6.74
CA TYR A 116 17.16 10.92 7.31
C TYR A 116 18.25 11.05 6.25
N ALA A 117 18.12 10.34 5.11
CA ALA A 117 19.06 10.44 4.00
C ALA A 117 19.12 11.87 3.43
N PHE A 118 17.98 12.52 3.22
CA PHE A 118 17.93 13.91 2.72
C PHE A 118 18.55 14.90 3.69
N ASN A 119 18.26 14.76 4.98
CA ASN A 119 18.88 15.63 5.96
C ASN A 119 20.40 15.44 5.97
N LEU A 120 20.86 14.19 6.00
CA LEU A 120 22.29 13.88 5.99
C LEU A 120 22.99 14.43 4.75
N TYR A 121 22.39 14.26 3.57
CA TYR A 121 22.88 14.78 2.29
C TYR A 121 23.00 16.30 2.29
N ARG A 122 22.00 17.00 2.84
CA ARG A 122 21.94 18.47 2.84
C ARG A 122 22.90 19.12 3.84
N THR A 123 23.18 18.46 4.97
CA THR A 123 23.90 19.10 6.10
C THR A 123 25.37 18.71 6.21
N THR A 124 25.83 17.72 5.46
CA THR A 124 27.21 17.25 5.54
C THR A 124 28.09 17.88 4.45
N GLU A 125 29.31 18.28 4.82
CA GLU A 125 30.38 18.62 3.86
C GLU A 125 31.33 17.43 3.64
N ASP A 126 31.27 16.41 4.51
CA ASP A 126 32.06 15.20 4.40
C ASP A 126 31.57 14.30 3.26
N THR A 127 32.49 13.94 2.37
CA THR A 127 32.20 13.19 1.14
C THR A 127 31.79 11.74 1.42
N VAL A 128 32.29 11.14 2.51
CA VAL A 128 31.92 9.77 2.92
C VAL A 128 30.47 9.74 3.37
N THR A 129 30.09 10.66 4.25
CA THR A 129 28.73 10.82 4.78
C THR A 129 27.73 11.16 3.67
N HIS A 130 28.13 12.00 2.73
CA HIS A 130 27.33 12.32 1.55
C HIS A 130 27.09 11.09 0.66
N SER A 131 28.13 10.28 0.43
CA SER A 131 28.02 9.03 -0.34
C SER A 131 27.15 8.00 0.37
N PHE A 132 27.24 7.91 1.69
CA PHE A 132 26.37 7.06 2.50
C PHE A 132 24.90 7.49 2.40
N ALA A 133 24.60 8.79 2.41
CA ALA A 133 23.24 9.30 2.23
C ALA A 133 22.65 8.88 0.86
N VAL A 134 23.45 8.98 -0.22
CA VAL A 134 23.05 8.55 -1.56
C VAL A 134 22.72 7.05 -1.58
N LEU A 135 23.60 6.22 -1.00
CA LEU A 135 23.40 4.78 -0.93
C LEU A 135 22.16 4.41 -0.09
N LEU A 136 21.95 5.11 1.02
CA LEU A 136 20.79 4.90 1.88
C LEU A 136 19.48 5.21 1.13
N TYR A 137 19.45 6.30 0.35
CA TYR A 137 18.31 6.64 -0.51
C TYR A 137 18.09 5.59 -1.62
N GLU A 138 19.16 5.18 -2.31
CA GLU A 138 19.11 4.16 -3.35
C GLU A 138 18.54 2.84 -2.80
N TRP A 139 19.11 2.34 -1.71
CA TRP A 139 18.70 1.10 -1.08
C TRP A 139 17.27 1.17 -0.53
N ALA A 140 16.88 2.28 0.10
CA ALA A 140 15.57 2.38 0.75
C ALA A 140 14.41 2.66 -0.23
N MET A 141 14.64 3.44 -1.28
CA MET A 141 13.59 3.91 -2.20
C MET A 141 13.64 3.32 -3.60
N LEU A 142 14.82 3.26 -4.21
CA LEU A 142 14.93 2.85 -5.61
C LEU A 142 15.04 1.33 -5.72
N GLU A 143 15.84 0.71 -4.86
CA GLU A 143 15.99 -0.74 -4.77
C GLU A 143 15.11 -1.35 -3.68
N GLY A 144 14.51 -0.51 -2.84
CA GLY A 144 13.49 -0.86 -1.88
C GLY A 144 13.84 -2.03 -0.96
N GLY A 145 15.08 -2.16 -0.48
CA GLY A 145 15.62 -3.33 0.22
C GLY A 145 14.67 -4.02 1.21
N LEU A 146 14.70 -3.65 2.49
CA LEU A 146 13.82 -4.29 3.50
C LEU A 146 12.34 -3.99 3.23
N SER A 147 12.04 -2.77 2.80
CA SER A 147 10.67 -2.27 2.63
C SER A 147 9.87 -3.02 1.55
N VAL A 148 10.49 -3.39 0.43
CA VAL A 148 9.81 -4.11 -0.66
C VAL A 148 9.53 -5.56 -0.31
N SER A 149 10.42 -6.22 0.45
CA SER A 149 10.12 -7.56 0.96
C SER A 149 8.88 -7.56 1.88
N MET A 150 8.78 -6.58 2.78
CA MET A 150 7.61 -6.38 3.65
C MET A 150 6.36 -6.00 2.84
N TYR A 151 6.53 -5.16 1.82
CA TYR A 151 5.45 -4.73 0.92
C TYR A 151 4.86 -5.91 0.13
N ILE A 152 5.71 -6.78 -0.42
CA ILE A 152 5.28 -7.97 -1.14
C ILE A 152 4.51 -8.91 -0.19
N LEU A 153 5.08 -9.19 0.98
CA LEU A 153 4.42 -10.03 1.99
C LEU A 153 3.07 -9.45 2.41
N ALA A 154 3.02 -8.15 2.68
CA ALA A 154 1.79 -7.45 3.01
C ALA A 154 0.72 -7.63 1.93
N ASN A 155 1.08 -7.45 0.66
CA ASN A 155 0.13 -7.60 -0.45
C ASN A 155 -0.30 -9.05 -0.68
N LEU A 156 0.54 -10.05 -0.43
CA LEU A 156 0.12 -11.45 -0.45
C LEU A 156 -0.91 -11.74 0.66
N CYS A 157 -0.70 -11.20 1.86
CA CYS A 157 -1.68 -11.28 2.95
C CYS A 157 -3.01 -10.58 2.56
N LEU A 158 -2.93 -9.38 1.98
CA LEU A 158 -4.12 -8.66 1.50
C LEU A 158 -4.84 -9.42 0.38
N SER A 159 -4.11 -10.07 -0.52
CA SER A 159 -4.69 -10.91 -1.58
C SER A 159 -5.51 -12.06 -0.99
N CYS A 160 -4.96 -12.77 0.00
CA CYS A 160 -5.69 -13.82 0.73
C CYS A 160 -6.95 -13.27 1.40
N TRP A 161 -6.85 -12.12 2.05
CA TRP A 161 -7.99 -11.46 2.68
C TRP A 161 -9.11 -11.15 1.69
N ILE A 162 -8.78 -10.48 0.58
CA ILE A 162 -9.75 -10.10 -0.46
C ILE A 162 -10.43 -11.34 -1.03
N ILE A 163 -9.66 -12.36 -1.43
CA ILE A 163 -10.21 -13.59 -2.03
C ILE A 163 -11.20 -14.24 -1.05
N ILE A 164 -10.77 -14.47 0.19
CA ILE A 164 -11.59 -15.22 1.14
C ILE A 164 -12.86 -14.44 1.49
N HIS A 165 -12.77 -13.16 1.87
CA HIS A 165 -13.97 -12.35 2.17
C HIS A 165 -14.86 -12.14 0.94
N SER A 166 -14.30 -12.12 -0.27
CA SER A 166 -15.09 -12.09 -1.51
C SER A 166 -15.86 -13.38 -1.76
N LEU A 167 -15.30 -14.56 -1.41
CA LEU A 167 -16.06 -15.81 -1.40
C LEU A 167 -17.19 -15.78 -0.37
N GLY A 168 -16.97 -15.15 0.78
CA GLY A 168 -18.02 -14.93 1.79
C GLY A 168 -19.20 -14.09 1.26
N LEU A 169 -18.96 -13.15 0.35
CA LEU A 169 -20.01 -12.35 -0.29
C LEU A 169 -20.96 -13.18 -1.17
N PHE A 170 -20.54 -14.36 -1.65
CA PHE A 170 -21.40 -15.23 -2.46
C PHE A 170 -22.59 -15.80 -1.70
N SER A 171 -22.50 -15.85 -0.36
CA SER A 171 -23.62 -16.21 0.51
C SER A 171 -24.76 -15.18 0.46
N PHE A 172 -24.55 -14.01 -0.18
CA PHE A 172 -25.53 -12.95 -0.32
C PHE A 172 -25.77 -12.62 -1.81
N ASN A 173 -26.95 -12.94 -2.33
CA ASN A 173 -27.27 -12.74 -3.75
C ASN A 173 -27.00 -11.31 -4.26
N SER A 174 -27.22 -10.28 -3.42
CA SER A 174 -26.97 -8.88 -3.76
C SER A 174 -25.49 -8.52 -3.95
N PHE A 175 -24.57 -9.34 -3.46
CA PHE A 175 -23.12 -9.06 -3.47
C PHE A 175 -22.31 -10.02 -4.36
N LYS A 176 -22.96 -10.94 -5.09
CA LYS A 176 -22.27 -11.90 -5.97
C LYS A 176 -21.32 -11.23 -6.96
N LYS A 177 -21.76 -10.17 -7.66
CA LYS A 177 -20.91 -9.44 -8.62
C LYS A 177 -19.69 -8.82 -7.95
N LEU A 178 -19.86 -8.27 -6.74
CA LEU A 178 -18.77 -7.69 -5.95
C LEU A 178 -17.79 -8.77 -5.47
N GLY A 179 -18.29 -9.94 -5.08
CA GLY A 179 -17.45 -11.09 -4.75
C GLY A 179 -16.63 -11.58 -5.96
N ILE A 180 -17.23 -11.64 -7.16
CA ILE A 180 -16.50 -12.06 -8.37
C ILE A 180 -15.38 -11.07 -8.67
N PHE A 181 -15.70 -9.77 -8.66
CA PHE A 181 -14.72 -8.71 -8.85
C PHE A 181 -13.57 -8.81 -7.83
N GLY A 182 -13.89 -8.99 -6.55
CA GLY A 182 -12.87 -9.15 -5.50
C GLY A 182 -12.00 -10.39 -5.67
N CYS A 183 -12.57 -11.54 -6.05
CA CYS A 183 -11.78 -12.74 -6.34
C CYS A 183 -10.81 -12.51 -7.50
N ILE A 184 -11.23 -11.81 -8.56
CA ILE A 184 -10.35 -11.46 -9.70
C ILE A 184 -9.22 -10.55 -9.23
N VAL A 185 -9.54 -9.48 -8.50
CA VAL A 185 -8.55 -8.54 -7.96
C VAL A 185 -7.54 -9.26 -7.09
N GLY A 186 -8.00 -10.06 -6.12
CA GLY A 186 -7.11 -10.78 -5.22
C GLY A 186 -6.27 -11.86 -5.93
N ALA A 187 -6.79 -12.52 -6.96
CA ALA A 187 -6.03 -13.50 -7.73
C ALA A 187 -4.92 -12.84 -8.57
N ILE A 188 -5.24 -11.73 -9.25
CA ILE A 188 -4.26 -10.96 -10.02
C ILE A 188 -3.20 -10.36 -9.08
N GLN A 189 -3.61 -9.87 -7.91
CA GLN A 189 -2.70 -9.35 -6.88
C GLN A 189 -1.77 -10.45 -6.37
N ALA A 190 -2.30 -11.62 -5.99
CA ALA A 190 -1.46 -12.75 -5.57
C ALA A 190 -0.43 -13.11 -6.66
N PHE A 191 -0.86 -13.25 -7.91
CA PHE A 191 0.02 -13.55 -9.03
C PHE A 191 1.12 -12.48 -9.22
N GLY A 192 0.75 -11.20 -9.28
CA GLY A 192 1.70 -10.10 -9.47
C GLY A 192 2.76 -10.05 -8.37
N TYR A 193 2.36 -10.26 -7.11
CA TYR A 193 3.28 -10.23 -5.98
C TYR A 193 4.12 -11.50 -5.82
N PHE A 194 3.64 -12.66 -6.27
CA PHE A 194 4.50 -13.86 -6.39
C PHE A 194 5.58 -13.66 -7.47
N VAL A 195 5.24 -13.07 -8.61
CA VAL A 195 6.22 -12.74 -9.65
C VAL A 195 7.21 -11.69 -9.16
N ALA A 196 6.74 -10.65 -8.46
CA ALA A 196 7.61 -9.64 -7.85
C ALA A 196 8.57 -10.26 -6.83
N TRP A 197 8.12 -11.21 -6.01
CA TRP A 197 8.97 -11.96 -5.08
C TRP A 197 10.10 -12.70 -5.80
N PHE A 198 9.78 -13.39 -6.90
CA PHE A 198 10.77 -14.11 -7.70
C PHE A 198 11.86 -13.20 -8.27
N PHE A 199 11.49 -12.00 -8.73
CA PHE A 199 12.46 -11.01 -9.20
C PHE A 199 13.27 -10.40 -8.05
N LEU A 200 12.63 -10.16 -6.90
CA LEU A 200 13.32 -9.64 -5.72
C LEU A 200 14.45 -10.58 -5.24
N MET A 201 14.22 -11.90 -5.29
CA MET A 201 15.26 -12.91 -4.98
C MET A 201 16.48 -12.87 -5.91
N GLN A 202 16.37 -12.18 -7.05
CA GLN A 202 17.46 -11.94 -8.00
C GLN A 202 18.00 -10.50 -7.90
N ALA A 203 17.65 -9.77 -6.84
CA ALA A 203 17.95 -8.36 -6.64
C ALA A 203 17.45 -7.47 -7.80
N LYS A 204 16.28 -7.80 -8.38
CA LYS A 204 15.66 -7.02 -9.46
C LYS A 204 14.29 -6.51 -9.02
N GLN A 205 14.08 -5.21 -9.20
CA GLN A 205 12.76 -4.61 -9.07
C GLN A 205 12.08 -4.51 -10.43
N ASN A 206 11.41 -5.60 -10.82
CA ASN A 206 10.53 -5.62 -11.98
C ASN A 206 9.07 -5.61 -11.51
N MET A 207 8.15 -5.30 -12.42
CA MET A 207 6.69 -5.31 -12.18
C MET A 207 6.13 -4.10 -11.41
N HIS A 208 6.89 -3.03 -11.17
CA HIS A 208 6.40 -1.85 -10.45
C HIS A 208 5.08 -1.31 -11.04
N ASN A 209 5.07 -0.91 -12.32
CA ASN A 209 3.89 -0.36 -12.99
C ASN A 209 2.70 -1.36 -13.00
N PHE A 210 2.99 -2.65 -13.18
CA PHE A 210 1.95 -3.67 -13.16
C PHE A 210 1.30 -3.79 -11.77
N ASN A 211 2.12 -3.79 -10.71
CA ASN A 211 1.66 -3.85 -9.34
C ASN A 211 0.91 -2.58 -8.91
N GLU A 212 1.27 -1.41 -9.45
CA GLU A 212 0.51 -0.17 -9.24
C GLU A 212 -0.90 -0.25 -9.83
N VAL A 213 -1.05 -0.76 -11.06
CA VAL A 213 -2.36 -0.97 -11.69
C VAL A 213 -3.22 -1.93 -10.87
N ILE A 214 -2.62 -3.01 -10.34
CA ILE A 214 -3.33 -3.92 -9.45
C ILE A 214 -3.72 -3.24 -8.13
N GLY A 215 -2.81 -2.42 -7.57
CA GLY A 215 -3.07 -1.60 -6.40
C GLY A 215 -4.26 -0.66 -6.58
N LEU A 216 -4.44 -0.11 -7.78
CA LEU A 216 -5.61 0.70 -8.12
C LEU A 216 -6.90 -0.14 -8.10
N LEU A 217 -6.90 -1.34 -8.69
CA LEU A 217 -8.05 -2.23 -8.65
C LEU A 217 -8.43 -2.64 -7.23
N PHE A 218 -7.43 -2.90 -6.38
CA PHE A 218 -7.60 -3.14 -4.95
C PHE A 218 -8.24 -1.95 -4.24
N THR A 219 -7.75 -0.74 -4.53
CA THR A 219 -8.29 0.51 -3.98
C THR A 219 -9.76 0.72 -4.39
N ILE A 220 -10.11 0.39 -5.64
CA ILE A 220 -11.50 0.43 -6.13
C ILE A 220 -12.37 -0.59 -5.38
N TRP A 221 -11.88 -1.80 -5.14
CA TRP A 221 -12.61 -2.81 -4.37
C TRP A 221 -12.88 -2.34 -2.93
N ILE A 222 -11.87 -1.76 -2.26
CA ILE A 222 -12.03 -1.12 -0.94
C ILE A 222 -13.10 -0.03 -0.99
N ALA A 223 -13.05 0.85 -1.99
CA ALA A 223 -14.00 1.95 -2.13
C ALA A 223 -15.45 1.43 -2.21
N ILE A 224 -15.68 0.40 -3.02
CA ILE A 224 -17.01 -0.19 -3.18
C ILE A 224 -17.48 -0.83 -1.87
N ILE A 225 -16.66 -1.66 -1.22
CA ILE A 225 -17.00 -2.31 0.07
C ILE A 225 -17.32 -1.25 1.13
N SER A 226 -16.47 -0.24 1.25
CA SER A 226 -16.60 0.86 2.19
C SER A 226 -17.91 1.62 1.98
N PHE A 227 -18.27 1.90 0.72
CA PHE A 227 -19.54 2.52 0.37
C PHE A 227 -20.75 1.65 0.75
N GLN A 228 -20.68 0.33 0.55
CA GLN A 228 -21.75 -0.58 0.97
C GLN A 228 -21.90 -0.63 2.51
N MET A 229 -20.79 -0.51 3.25
CA MET A 229 -20.81 -0.40 4.72
C MET A 229 -21.44 0.92 5.20
N ILE A 230 -21.10 2.04 4.56
CA ILE A 230 -21.68 3.37 4.88
C ILE A 230 -23.19 3.37 4.62
N ARG A 231 -23.63 2.77 3.50
CA ARG A 231 -25.06 2.61 3.17
C ARG A 231 -25.80 1.61 4.06
N GLY A 232 -25.09 0.89 4.94
CA GLY A 232 -25.67 -0.11 5.83
C GLY A 232 -26.10 -1.41 5.14
N LYS A 233 -25.73 -1.61 3.87
CA LYS A 233 -25.99 -2.86 3.15
C LYS A 233 -25.06 -3.98 3.62
N ILE A 234 -23.83 -3.63 3.98
CA ILE A 234 -22.94 -4.47 4.81
C ILE A 234 -23.08 -3.96 6.24
N SER A 235 -23.65 -4.78 7.13
CA SER A 235 -23.98 -4.40 8.50
C SER A 235 -23.81 -5.56 9.48
N ILE A 236 -23.85 -5.25 10.77
CA ILE A 236 -23.94 -6.30 11.80
C ILE A 236 -25.39 -6.78 11.77
N LYS A 237 -25.63 -8.01 11.31
CA LYS A 237 -26.94 -8.63 11.47
C LYS A 237 -27.17 -8.83 12.97
N ARG A 238 -28.24 -8.23 13.49
CA ARG A 238 -28.78 -8.54 14.81
C ARG A 238 -29.59 -9.82 14.70
#